data_AF-A0A0B7C1Q9-F1
#
_entry.id   AF-A0A0B7C1Q9-F1
#
_cell.length_a   1.000
_cell.length_b   1.000
_cell.length_c   1.000
_cell.angle_alpha   90.00
_cell.angle_beta   90.00
_cell.angle_gamma   90.00
#
_symmetry.space_group_name_H-M   'P 1'
#
loop_
_entity.id
_entity.type
_entity.pdbx_description
1 polymer ?
#
loop_
_entity_poly.entity_id
_entity_poly.type
_entity_poly.pdbx_seq_one_letter_code
_entity_poly.pdbx_strand_id
1 'polypeptide(L)'
;ETAEAYNTSRLLLDDMYLDTAHKKEDLIVACEWENEECGPHNFTEVLTDQGVCYSFNDNMLSPLFSSRTGPGSGLKLTLNVEQYD
;
A
#
# COMPACT_ATOMS: atom_id res chain seq x y z
N GLU A 1 -33.26 11.92 28.83
CA GLU A 1 -32.77 11.40 27.55
C GLU A 1 -32.15 10.03 27.72
N THR A 2 -32.36 9.14 26.76
CA THR A 2 -31.78 7.79 26.70
C THR A 2 -30.37 7.86 26.13
N ALA A 3 -29.37 7.38 26.89
CA ALA A 3 -28.03 7.15 26.38
C ALA A 3 -28.09 6.00 25.35
N GLU A 4 -27.81 6.30 24.09
CA GLU A 4 -27.61 5.28 23.05
C GLU A 4 -26.34 4.49 23.38
N ALA A 5 -26.52 3.23 23.76
CA ALA A 5 -25.42 2.28 23.89
C ALA A 5 -24.88 1.98 22.48
N TYR A 6 -23.78 2.62 22.10
CA TYR A 6 -23.05 2.24 20.89
C TYR A 6 -22.54 0.81 21.05
N ASN A 7 -22.98 -0.08 20.16
CA ASN A 7 -22.56 -1.47 20.12
C ASN A 7 -21.10 -1.54 19.62
N THR A 8 -20.15 -1.52 20.55
CA THR A 8 -18.71 -1.59 20.28
C THR A 8 -18.26 -2.96 19.75
N SER A 9 -19.15 -3.93 19.60
CA SER A 9 -18.84 -5.29 19.12
C SER A 9 -18.64 -5.39 17.60
N ARG A 10 -18.55 -4.26 16.88
CA ARG A 10 -18.41 -4.18 15.41
C ARG A 10 -17.21 -3.36 14.91
N LEU A 11 -16.30 -2.95 15.79
CA LEU A 11 -15.09 -2.22 15.39
C LEU A 11 -13.87 -3.04 15.79
N LEU A 12 -13.49 -4.00 14.95
CA LEU A 12 -12.15 -4.59 15.03
C LEU A 12 -11.17 -3.48 14.63
N LEU A 13 -10.09 -3.34 15.40
CA LEU A 13 -9.06 -2.32 15.13
C LEU A 13 -8.47 -2.48 13.72
N ASP A 14 -8.33 -3.72 13.25
CA ASP A 14 -7.85 -4.03 11.90
C ASP A 14 -8.76 -3.46 10.82
N ASP A 15 -10.09 -3.61 10.96
CA ASP A 15 -11.06 -3.04 10.02
C ASP A 15 -10.95 -1.51 9.98
N MET A 16 -10.76 -0.87 11.14
CA MET A 16 -10.55 0.58 11.21
C MET A 16 -9.25 1.01 10.51
N TYR A 17 -8.16 0.25 10.67
CA TYR A 17 -6.91 0.53 9.97
C TYR A 17 -7.06 0.39 8.47
N LEU A 18 -7.74 -0.66 8.00
CA LEU A 18 -7.99 -0.88 6.58
C LEU A 18 -8.85 0.23 5.98
N ASP A 19 -9.89 0.66 6.67
CA ASP A 19 -10.81 1.69 6.17
C ASP A 19 -10.17 3.09 6.12
N THR A 20 -9.31 3.42 7.09
CA THR A 20 -8.74 4.78 7.24
C THR A 20 -7.35 4.96 6.67
N ALA A 21 -6.68 3.88 6.24
CA ALA A 21 -5.37 3.97 5.62
C ALA A 21 -5.38 4.63 4.24
N HIS A 22 -4.23 5.20 3.88
CA HIS A 22 -3.92 5.59 2.51
C HIS A 22 -4.19 4.43 1.56
N LYS A 23 -4.92 4.67 0.47
CA LYS A 23 -5.16 3.67 -0.55
C LYS A 23 -4.02 3.67 -1.54
N LYS A 24 -3.47 2.49 -1.87
CA LYS A 24 -2.37 2.38 -2.84
C LYS A 24 -2.71 2.96 -4.21
N GLU A 25 -3.98 2.95 -4.59
CA GLU A 25 -4.49 3.55 -5.82
C GLU A 25 -4.32 5.08 -5.86
N ASP A 26 -4.36 5.75 -4.71
CA ASP A 26 -4.19 7.20 -4.59
C ASP A 26 -2.73 7.57 -4.24
N LEU A 27 -2.06 6.72 -3.44
CA LEU A 27 -0.67 6.89 -3.02
C LEU A 27 0.32 6.70 -4.18
N ILE A 28 0.12 5.72 -5.07
CA ILE A 28 1.07 5.36 -6.15
C ILE A 28 0.63 6.00 -7.46
N VAL A 29 1.21 7.16 -7.78
CA VAL A 29 0.89 7.95 -8.98
C VAL A 29 1.54 7.37 -10.24
N ALA A 30 2.77 6.87 -10.12
CA ALA A 30 3.48 6.20 -11.20
C ALA A 30 4.41 5.11 -10.66
N CYS A 31 4.54 4.02 -11.42
CA CYS A 31 5.38 2.88 -11.08
C CYS A 31 6.05 2.34 -12.36
N GLU A 32 7.36 2.11 -12.28
CA GLU A 32 8.10 1.39 -13.31
C GLU A 32 9.05 0.37 -12.69
N TRP A 33 9.09 -0.84 -13.25
CA TRP A 33 10.05 -1.90 -12.91
C TRP A 33 10.83 -2.30 -14.16
N GLU A 34 12.15 -2.14 -14.15
CA GLU A 34 13.00 -2.31 -15.35
C GLU A 34 12.58 -1.46 -16.58
N ASN A 35 12.01 -0.26 -16.35
CA ASN A 35 11.37 0.61 -17.35
C ASN A 35 10.09 0.07 -17.99
N GLU A 36 9.53 -1.02 -17.46
CA GLU A 36 8.19 -1.48 -17.81
C GLU A 36 7.18 -0.90 -16.82
N GLU A 37 6.00 -0.53 -17.33
CA GLU A 37 4.92 0.03 -16.52
C GLU A 37 4.46 -0.99 -15.47
N CYS A 38 4.34 -0.54 -14.22
CA CYS A 38 3.70 -1.27 -13.13
C CYS A 38 2.65 -0.38 -12.46
N GLY A 39 1.95 -0.91 -11.45
CA GLY A 39 0.96 -0.12 -10.73
C GLY A 39 0.60 -0.68 -9.36
N PRO A 40 -0.44 -0.12 -8.72
CA PRO A 40 -0.86 -0.49 -7.37
C PRO A 40 -1.18 -1.99 -7.20
N HIS A 41 -1.64 -2.65 -8.26
CA HIS A 41 -1.92 -4.08 -8.26
C HIS A 41 -0.67 -4.97 -8.07
N ASN A 42 0.54 -4.43 -8.28
CA ASN A 42 1.81 -5.14 -8.04
C ASN A 42 2.29 -5.07 -6.58
N PHE A 43 1.50 -4.44 -5.70
CA PHE A 43 1.81 -4.29 -4.29
C PHE A 43 0.83 -5.08 -3.43
N THR A 44 1.38 -5.83 -2.47
CA THR A 44 0.64 -6.59 -1.46
C THR A 44 0.40 -5.70 -0.25
N GLU A 45 -0.81 -5.72 0.30
CA GLU A 45 -1.13 -5.06 1.55
C GLU A 45 -0.57 -5.84 2.74
N VAL A 46 0.10 -5.14 3.66
CA VAL A 46 0.74 -5.71 4.84
C VAL A 46 0.40 -4.85 6.06
N LEU A 47 -0.20 -5.45 7.09
CA LEU A 47 -0.43 -4.78 8.37
C LEU A 47 0.87 -4.75 9.18
N THR A 48 1.23 -3.57 9.67
CA THR A 48 2.41 -3.33 10.50
C THR A 48 2.03 -2.46 11.70
N ASP A 49 2.96 -2.25 12.63
CA ASP A 49 2.77 -1.31 13.74
C ASP A 49 2.56 0.15 13.29
N GLN A 50 2.90 0.49 12.04
CA GLN A 50 2.67 1.80 11.42
C GLN A 50 1.33 1.89 10.67
N GLY A 51 0.49 0.84 10.76
CA GLY A 51 -0.75 0.71 10.01
C GLY A 51 -0.57 -0.10 8.72
N VAL A 52 -1.40 0.19 7.73
CA VAL A 52 -1.42 -0.49 6.44
C VAL A 52 -0.25 -0.04 5.57
N CYS A 53 0.60 -0.98 5.19
CA CYS A 53 1.75 -0.77 4.31
C CYS A 53 1.58 -1.56 3.01
N TYR A 54 2.38 -1.22 2.00
CA TYR A 54 2.35 -1.87 0.69
C TYR A 54 3.73 -2.40 0.31
N SER A 55 3.82 -3.71 0.06
CA SER A 55 5.07 -4.41 -0.27
C SER A 55 5.14 -4.75 -1.75
N PHE A 56 6.18 -4.28 -2.43
CA PHE A 56 6.49 -4.65 -3.82
C PHE A 56 7.31 -5.94 -3.84
N ASN A 57 7.03 -6.83 -4.80
CA ASN A 57 7.79 -8.07 -5.01
C ASN A 57 7.79 -9.01 -3.78
N ASP A 58 6.67 -9.09 -3.08
CA ASP A 58 6.52 -9.86 -1.83
C ASP A 58 6.25 -11.37 -2.07
N ASN A 59 5.91 -11.74 -3.30
CA ASN A 59 5.58 -13.13 -3.64
C ASN A 59 6.84 -13.99 -3.82
N MET A 60 7.23 -14.69 -2.75
CA MET A 60 8.38 -15.60 -2.72
C MET A 60 8.28 -16.78 -3.71
N LEU A 61 7.08 -17.14 -4.17
CA LEU A 61 6.90 -18.20 -5.16
C LEU A 61 7.15 -17.71 -6.61
N SER A 62 7.07 -16.40 -6.84
CA SER A 62 7.29 -15.78 -8.15
C SER A 62 8.03 -14.45 -8.01
N PRO A 63 9.28 -14.46 -7.50
CA PRO A 63 10.05 -13.24 -7.30
C PRO A 63 10.48 -12.60 -8.62
N LEU A 64 10.44 -11.28 -8.65
CA LEU A 64 11.04 -10.46 -9.69
C LEU A 64 12.54 -10.32 -9.44
N PHE A 65 13.33 -10.52 -10.49
CA PHE A 65 14.78 -10.36 -10.46
C PHE A 65 15.19 -9.28 -11.45
N SER A 66 16.21 -8.51 -11.07
CA SER A 66 16.87 -7.59 -11.98
C SER A 66 18.17 -8.20 -12.49
N SER A 67 18.39 -8.14 -13.80
CA SER A 67 19.58 -8.71 -14.46
C SER A 67 20.69 -7.69 -14.73
N ARG A 68 20.38 -6.40 -14.54
CA ARG A 68 21.26 -5.27 -14.86
C ARG A 68 21.29 -4.30 -13.68
N THR A 69 22.36 -3.54 -13.57
CA THR A 69 22.45 -2.45 -12.59
C THR A 69 22.05 -1.12 -13.21
N GLY A 70 21.86 -0.10 -12.38
CA GLY A 70 21.53 1.26 -12.81
C GLY A 70 20.05 1.62 -12.62
N PRO A 71 19.72 2.92 -12.73
CA PRO A 71 18.40 3.45 -12.37
C PRO A 71 17.26 2.93 -13.26
N GLY A 72 17.56 2.52 -14.50
CA GLY A 72 16.57 1.94 -15.40
C GLY A 72 16.28 0.46 -15.17
N SER A 73 17.04 -0.22 -14.30
CA SER A 73 16.92 -1.65 -14.03
C SER A 73 16.29 -1.93 -12.65
N GLY A 74 15.77 -0.91 -11.98
CA GLY A 74 15.18 -1.01 -10.64
C GLY A 74 13.71 -0.58 -10.61
N LEU A 75 13.18 -0.46 -9.40
CA LEU A 75 11.86 0.09 -9.13
C LEU A 75 11.94 1.63 -9.08
N LYS A 76 11.08 2.32 -9.82
CA LYS A 76 10.90 3.77 -9.77
C LYS A 76 9.47 4.07 -9.40
N LEU A 77 9.27 4.91 -8.39
CA LEU A 77 7.95 5.29 -7.88
C LEU A 77 7.81 6.80 -7.82
N THR A 78 6.63 7.28 -8.19
CA THR A 78 6.16 8.61 -7.82
C THR A 78 4.99 8.44 -6.87
N LEU A 79 5.09 9.05 -5.68
CA LEU A 79 4.10 8.90 -4.63
C LEU A 79 3.42 10.23 -4.32
N ASN A 80 2.12 10.18 -4.05
CA ASN A 80 1.34 11.27 -3.48
C ASN A 80 1.16 11.00 -1.98
N VAL A 81 1.79 11.79 -1.12
CA VAL A 81 1.70 11.63 0.35
C VAL A 81 0.45 12.28 0.96
N GLU A 82 -0.45 12.82 0.12
CA GLU A 82 -1.79 13.29 0.51
C GLU A 82 -1.83 14.37 1.60
N GLN A 83 -0.82 15.23 1.62
CA GLN A 83 -0.85 16.42 2.46
C GLN A 83 -1.62 17.54 1.77
N TYR A 84 -2.82 17.83 2.28
CA TYR A 84 -3.71 18.89 1.79
C TYR A 84 -3.98 19.91 2.92
N ASP A 85 -4.07 21.19 2.57
CA ASP A 85 -4.34 22.32 3.49
C ASP A 85 -5.84 22.48 3.83
#